data_AF-A0A377B8U0-F1
#
_entry.id   AF-A0A377B8U0-F1
#
_cell.length_a   1.000
_cell.length_b   1.000
_cell.length_c   1.000
_cell.angle_alpha   90.00
_cell.angle_beta   90.00
_cell.angle_gamma   90.00
#
_symmetry.space_group_name_H-M   'P 1'
#
loop_
_entity.id
_entity.type
_entity.pdbx_description
1 polymer ?
#
loop_
_entity_poly.entity_id
_entity_poly.type
_entity_poly.pdbx_seq_one_letter_code
_entity_poly.pdbx_strand_id
1 'polypeptide(L)' 'MITPPAPTTFYRLTVTTATCSSLGLADFQKRMTVQELSKEGFSALASTIETLAAAERLTAHKNAVTLRVNALKEQA' A
#
# COMPACT_ATOMS: atom_id res chain seq x y z
N MET A 1 51.88 -16.36 -6.38
CA MET A 1 50.83 -15.59 -7.07
C MET A 1 49.75 -15.26 -6.04
N ILE A 2 49.76 -14.03 -5.52
CA ILE A 2 48.77 -13.56 -4.55
C ILE A 2 47.73 -12.80 -5.36
N THR A 3 46.49 -13.29 -5.43
CA THR A 3 45.38 -12.58 -6.06
C THR A 3 45.04 -11.33 -5.25
N PRO A 4 44.94 -10.13 -5.86
CA PRO A 4 44.61 -8.92 -5.11
C PRO A 4 43.16 -8.95 -4.60
N PRO A 5 42.86 -8.37 -3.41
CA PRO A 5 41.49 -8.29 -2.90
C PRO A 5 40.64 -7.36 -3.77
N ALA A 6 39.43 -7.79 -4.12
CA ALA A 6 38.48 -7.00 -4.90
C ALA A 6 38.13 -5.67 -4.19
N PRO A 7 37.95 -4.55 -4.93
CA PRO A 7 37.72 -3.24 -4.33
C PRO A 7 36.32 -3.15 -3.71
N THR A 8 36.23 -3.34 -2.39
CA THR A 8 35.00 -3.25 -1.58
C THR A 8 34.28 -1.89 -1.72
N THR A 9 35.00 -0.84 -2.13
CA THR A 9 34.46 0.52 -2.33
C THR A 9 33.60 0.64 -3.59
N PHE A 10 33.86 -0.15 -4.63
CA PHE A 10 33.13 -0.05 -5.91
C PHE A 10 31.72 -0.64 -5.82
N TYR A 11 31.54 -1.67 -4.98
CA TYR A 11 30.25 -2.33 -4.75
C TYR A 11 29.27 -1.47 -3.94
N ARG A 12 29.78 -0.53 -3.12
CA ARG A 12 28.95 0.34 -2.28
C ARG A 12 28.31 1.49 -3.07
N LEU A 13 28.93 1.93 -4.16
CA LEU A 13 28.43 2.99 -5.04
C LEU A 13 27.39 2.50 -6.06
N THR A 14 27.49 1.25 -6.50
CA THR A 14 26.53 0.66 -7.45
C THR A 14 25.20 0.28 -6.80
N VAL A 15 25.20 -0.05 -5.50
CA VAL A 15 23.97 -0.42 -4.77
C VAL A 15 23.06 0.78 -4.53
N THR A 16 23.60 1.95 -4.20
CA THR A 16 22.77 3.14 -3.94
C THR A 16 22.20 3.72 -5.22
N THR A 17 22.93 3.71 -6.33
CA THR A 17 22.42 4.17 -7.64
C THR A 17 21.36 3.26 -8.24
N ALA A 18 21.25 2.00 -7.76
CA ALA A 18 20.17 1.10 -8.15
C ALA A 18 18.81 1.49 -7.55
N THR A 19 18.76 2.18 -6.40
CA THR A 19 17.52 2.49 -5.66
C THR A 19 17.35 3.95 -5.26
N CYS A 20 18.39 4.76 -5.33
CA CYS A 20 18.40 6.17 -4.92
C CYS A 20 18.61 7.08 -6.13
N SER A 21 17.76 8.10 -6.24
CA SER A 21 17.88 9.15 -7.25
C SER A 21 18.79 10.28 -6.79
N SER A 22 19.26 11.11 -7.72
CA SER A 22 19.85 12.40 -7.38
C SER A 22 18.83 13.27 -6.63
N LEU A 23 19.33 14.16 -5.78
CA LEU A 23 18.49 15.12 -5.05
C LEU A 23 17.73 16.02 -6.03
N GLY A 24 16.44 16.20 -5.77
CA GLY A 24 15.52 17.06 -6.50
C GLY A 24 14.30 17.44 -5.66
N LEU A 25 13.33 18.10 -6.28
CA LEU A 25 12.13 18.56 -5.56
C LEU A 25 11.33 17.40 -4.95
N ALA A 26 11.41 16.21 -5.56
CA ALA A 26 10.77 14.99 -5.07
C ALA A 26 11.21 14.61 -3.64
N ASP A 27 12.41 14.98 -3.23
CA ASP A 27 12.95 14.67 -1.90
C ASP A 27 12.41 15.60 -0.80
N PHE A 28 11.84 16.74 -1.19
CA PHE A 28 11.24 17.72 -0.28
C PHE A 28 9.71 17.65 -0.25
N GLN A 29 9.12 16.70 -0.98
CA GLN A 29 7.67 16.48 -1.02
C GLN A 29 7.33 15.02 -0.67
N LYS A 30 6.13 14.81 -0.16
CA LYS A 30 5.59 13.47 0.09
C LYS A 30 4.35 13.26 -0.76
N ARG A 31 4.29 12.14 -1.49
CA ARG A 31 3.06 11.71 -2.17
C ARG A 31 2.07 11.18 -1.14
N MET A 32 0.81 11.61 -1.26
CA MET A 32 -0.31 11.16 -0.44
C MET A 32 -1.42 10.65 -1.34
N THR A 33 -1.99 9.48 -1.02
CA THR A 33 -3.13 8.91 -1.74
C THR A 33 -4.43 9.30 -1.06
N VAL A 34 -5.46 9.63 -1.85
CA VAL A 34 -6.81 9.95 -1.37
C VAL A 34 -7.78 8.95 -2.00
N GLN A 35 -8.78 8.50 -1.23
CA GLN A 35 -9.82 7.61 -1.70
C GLN A 35 -11.17 8.08 -1.18
N GLU A 36 -12.15 8.15 -2.06
CA GLU A 36 -13.55 8.47 -1.77
C GLU A 36 -14.42 7.51 -2.58
N LEU A 37 -15.43 6.91 -1.95
CA LEU A 37 -16.36 5.98 -2.59
C LEU A 37 -17.78 6.51 -2.47
N SER A 38 -18.53 6.47 -3.59
CA SER A 38 -19.96 6.70 -3.57
C SER A 38 -20.69 5.55 -2.86
N LYS A 39 -21.95 5.77 -2.45
CA LYS A 39 -22.78 4.73 -1.82
C LYS A 39 -22.89 3.47 -2.71
N GLU A 40 -23.07 3.67 -4.01
CA GLU A 40 -23.15 2.60 -5.01
C GLU A 40 -21.80 1.89 -5.20
N GLY A 41 -20.71 2.67 -5.34
CA GLY A 41 -19.36 2.11 -5.50
C GLY A 41 -18.90 1.31 -4.28
N PHE A 42 -19.24 1.78 -3.08
CA PHE A 42 -19.01 1.05 -1.84
C PHE A 42 -19.81 -0.25 -1.79
N SER A 43 -21.11 -0.21 -2.15
CA SER A 43 -21.97 -1.40 -2.15
C SER A 43 -21.48 -2.46 -3.15
N ALA A 44 -20.98 -2.04 -4.31
CA ALA A 44 -20.42 -2.93 -5.32
C ALA A 44 -19.13 -3.64 -4.84
N LEU A 45 -18.32 -2.97 -4.02
CA LEU A 45 -17.05 -3.51 -3.50
C LEU A 45 -17.17 -4.23 -2.15
N ALA A 46 -18.27 -4.00 -1.41
CA ALA A 46 -18.43 -4.48 -0.04
C ALA A 46 -18.26 -6.00 0.11
N SER A 47 -18.88 -6.79 -0.79
CA SER A 47 -18.78 -8.26 -0.74
C SER A 47 -17.34 -8.75 -0.89
N THR A 48 -16.56 -8.12 -1.78
CA THR A 48 -15.14 -8.44 -1.99
C THR A 48 -14.33 -8.15 -0.72
N ILE A 49 -14.52 -6.98 -0.11
CA ILE A 49 -13.79 -6.56 1.09
C ILE A 49 -14.11 -7.48 2.28
N GLU A 50 -15.38 -7.83 2.49
CA GLU A 50 -15.77 -8.75 3.56
C GLU A 50 -15.17 -10.15 3.38
N THR A 51 -15.11 -10.64 2.13
CA THR A 51 -14.52 -11.95 1.80
C THR A 51 -13.02 -11.96 2.10
N LEU A 52 -12.29 -10.93 1.68
CA LEU A 52 -10.86 -10.81 1.96
C LEU A 52 -10.58 -10.65 3.46
N ALA A 53 -11.32 -9.77 4.15
CA ALA A 53 -11.16 -9.58 5.59
C ALA A 53 -11.49 -10.85 6.40
N ALA A 54 -12.47 -11.65 5.95
CA ALA A 54 -12.77 -12.94 6.55
C ALA A 54 -11.63 -13.96 6.34
N ALA A 55 -11.06 -14.03 5.13
CA ALA A 55 -9.94 -14.90 4.81
C ALA A 55 -8.70 -14.59 5.67
N GLU A 56 -8.45 -13.30 5.94
CA GLU A 56 -7.34 -12.83 6.78
C GLU A 56 -7.65 -12.84 8.30
N ARG A 57 -8.85 -13.29 8.71
CA ARG A 57 -9.33 -13.28 10.11
C ARG A 57 -9.36 -11.89 10.75
N LEU A 58 -9.51 -10.85 9.94
CA LEU A 58 -9.61 -9.45 10.38
C LEU A 58 -11.07 -9.06 10.65
N THR A 59 -11.65 -9.61 11.72
CA THR A 59 -13.08 -9.44 12.05
C THR A 59 -13.49 -7.96 12.17
N ALA A 60 -12.64 -7.10 12.74
CA ALA A 60 -12.94 -5.68 12.84
C ALA A 60 -13.06 -4.99 11.46
N HIS A 61 -12.21 -5.36 10.49
CA HIS A 61 -12.25 -4.82 9.14
C HIS A 61 -13.51 -5.27 8.42
N LYS A 62 -13.90 -6.55 8.57
CA LYS A 62 -15.18 -7.06 8.05
C LYS A 62 -16.37 -6.32 8.65
N ASN A 63 -16.42 -6.19 9.97
CA ASN A 63 -17.53 -5.55 10.68
C ASN A 63 -17.70 -4.08 10.29
N ALA A 64 -16.60 -3.36 10.03
CA ALA A 64 -16.64 -1.98 9.56
C ALA A 64 -17.38 -1.85 8.22
N VAL A 65 -17.27 -2.84 7.34
CA VAL A 65 -18.00 -2.90 6.06
C VAL A 65 -19.47 -3.24 6.31
N THR A 66 -19.74 -4.31 7.06
CA THR A 66 -21.10 -4.77 7.35
C THR A 66 -21.97 -3.69 7.99
N LEU A 67 -21.43 -2.91 8.93
CA LEU A 67 -22.14 -1.79 9.55
C LEU A 67 -22.59 -0.74 8.53
N ARG A 68 -21.72 -0.39 7.57
CA ARG A 68 -22.03 0.59 6.54
C ARG A 68 -23.04 0.05 5.53
N VAL A 69 -22.92 -1.22 5.15
CA VAL A 69 -23.90 -1.89 4.27
C VAL A 69 -25.28 -1.92 4.92
N ASN A 70 -25.37 -2.26 6.21
CA ASN A 70 -26.65 -2.28 6.92
C ASN A 70 -27.27 -0.88 7.02
N ALA A 71 -26.46 0.14 7.35
CA ALA A 71 -26.93 1.52 7.38
C ALA A 71 -27.46 2.00 6.02
N LEU A 72 -26.87 1.55 4.90
CA LEU A 72 -27.36 1.85 3.55
C LEU A 72 -28.69 1.16 3.24
N LYS A 73 -28.91 -0.06 3.75
CA LYS A 73 -30.17 -0.79 3.60
C LYS A 73 -31.31 -0.19 4.42
N GLU A 74 -31.01 0.35 5.61
CA GLU A 74 -31.99 1.02 6.48
C GLU A 74 -32.43 2.40 5.96
N GLN A 75 -31.61 3.02 5.11
CA GLN A 75 -31.89 4.33 4.50
C GLN A 75 -32.63 4.24 3.16
N ALA A 76 -32.81 3.03 2.63
CA ALA A 76 -33.53 2.75 1.38
C ALA A 76 -34.99 2.40 1.67
#